data_AF-R9N440-F1
#
_entry.id   AF-R9N440-F1
#
_cell.length_a   1.000
_cell.length_b   1.000
_cell.length_c   1.000
_cell.angle_alpha   90.00
_cell.angle_beta   90.00
_cell.angle_gamma   90.00
#
_symmetry.space_group_name_H-M   'P 1'
#
loop_
_entity.id
_entity.type
_entity.pdbx_description
1 polymer ?
#
loop_
_entity_poly.entity_id
_entity_poly.type
_entity_poly.pdbx_seq_one_letter_code
_entity_poly.pdbx_strand_id
1 'polypeptide(L)'
;MKGNIDIKKYLVPNLPYVMMFWFFSKITEGYRLSAGTDAVTKAMAAVSGLGATITANPFPSFHPHDLLIGIAGAAAVRAVVYFKGKNAKKYRHGVEYGSARWSA
;
A
#
# COMPACT_ATOMS: atom_id res chain seq x y z
N MET A 1 29.27 -20.52 -2.34
CA MET A 1 28.77 -19.59 -1.31
C MET A 1 27.25 -19.63 -1.32
N LYS A 2 26.61 -20.48 -0.51
CA LYS A 2 25.15 -20.56 -0.42
C LYS A 2 24.72 -19.62 0.70
N GLY A 3 24.61 -18.33 0.38
CA GLY A 3 24.03 -17.37 1.30
C GLY A 3 22.58 -17.77 1.53
N ASN A 4 22.25 -18.20 2.74
CA ASN A 4 20.86 -18.40 3.12
C ASN A 4 20.16 -17.05 2.98
N ILE A 5 19.31 -16.93 1.95
CA ILE A 5 18.50 -15.74 1.77
C ILE A 5 17.50 -15.75 2.91
N ASP A 6 17.62 -14.82 3.85
CA ASP A 6 16.65 -14.64 4.93
C ASP A 6 15.34 -14.08 4.36
N ILE A 7 14.50 -14.97 3.81
CA ILE A 7 13.22 -14.63 3.17
C ILE A 7 12.34 -13.79 4.10
N LYS A 8 12.35 -14.07 5.42
CA LYS A 8 11.61 -13.30 6.43
C LYS A 8 11.98 -11.81 6.43
N LYS A 9 13.26 -11.48 6.22
CA LYS A 9 13.76 -10.09 6.21
C LYS A 9 13.17 -9.28 5.06
N TYR A 10 12.84 -9.94 3.94
CA TYR A 10 12.19 -9.29 2.81
C TYR A 10 10.68 -9.38 2.88
N LEU A 11 10.11 -10.48 3.37
CA LEU A 11 8.67 -10.68 3.38
C LEU A 11 7.95 -9.79 4.39
N VAL A 12 8.44 -9.73 5.63
CA VAL A 12 7.79 -8.99 6.73
C VAL A 12 7.63 -7.49 6.42
N PRO A 13 8.68 -6.76 6.01
CA PRO A 13 8.53 -5.33 5.71
C PRO A 13 7.75 -5.04 4.43
N ASN A 14 7.63 -6.01 3.51
CA ASN A 14 6.88 -5.83 2.28
C ASN A 14 5.40 -6.24 2.39
N LEU A 15 5.04 -7.00 3.42
CA LEU A 15 3.68 -7.47 3.69
C LEU A 15 2.61 -6.36 3.63
N PRO A 16 2.82 -5.15 4.20
CA PRO A 16 1.84 -4.06 4.11
C PRO A 16 1.60 -3.60 2.68
N TYR A 17 2.64 -3.58 1.84
CA TYR A 17 2.51 -3.17 0.44
C TYR A 17 1.82 -4.25 -0.41
N VAL A 18 1.98 -5.53 -0.06
CA VAL A 18 1.23 -6.63 -0.70
C VAL A 18 -0.26 -6.53 -0.39
N MET A 19 -0.64 -6.18 0.84
CA MET A 19 -2.05 -5.92 1.18
C MET A 19 -2.60 -4.72 0.39
N MET A 20 -1.80 -3.67 0.23
CA MET A 20 -2.20 -2.50 -0.54
C MET A 20 -2.40 -2.83 -2.03
N PHE A 21 -1.48 -3.62 -2.61
CA PHE A 21 -1.61 -4.17 -3.96
C PHE A 21 -2.94 -4.92 -4.13
N TRP A 22 -3.21 -5.87 -3.23
CA TRP A 22 -4.45 -6.65 -3.24
C TRP A 22 -5.70 -5.76 -3.16
N PHE A 23 -5.69 -4.78 -2.26
CA PHE A 23 -6.82 -3.86 -2.06
C PHE A 23 -7.10 -3.00 -3.29
N PHE A 24 -6.06 -2.43 -3.92
CA PHE A 24 -6.22 -1.64 -5.13
C PHE A 24 -6.70 -2.47 -6.31
N SER A 25 -6.17 -3.69 -6.49
CA SER A 25 -6.65 -4.60 -7.52
C SER A 25 -8.14 -4.95 -7.33
N LYS A 26 -8.64 -5.05 -6.09
CA LYS A 26 -10.07 -5.26 -5.81
C LYS A 26 -10.94 -4.06 -6.11
N ILE A 27 -10.46 -2.84 -5.82
CA ILE A 27 -11.16 -1.62 -6.20
C ILE A 27 -11.31 -1.53 -7.71
N THR A 28 -10.23 -1.81 -8.46
CA THR A 28 -10.26 -1.76 -9.93
C THR A 28 -11.17 -2.83 -10.51
N GLU A 29 -11.14 -4.06 -9.97
CA GLU A 29 -12.05 -5.13 -10.35
C GLU A 29 -13.51 -4.73 -10.13
N GLY A 30 -13.83 -4.18 -8.95
CA GLY A 30 -15.16 -3.69 -8.62
C GLY A 30 -15.61 -2.54 -9.53
N TYR A 31 -14.71 -1.64 -9.89
CA TYR A 31 -14.97 -0.56 -10.84
C TYR A 31 -15.18 -1.06 -12.27
N ARG A 32 -14.45 -2.10 -12.69
CA ARG A 32 -14.61 -2.70 -14.01
C ARG A 32 -15.95 -3.43 -14.14
N LEU A 33 -16.37 -4.11 -13.07
CA LEU A 33 -17.61 -4.88 -13.01
C LEU A 33 -18.85 -4.06 -12.66
N SER A 34 -18.69 -2.81 -12.19
CA SER A 34 -19.84 -1.98 -11.81
C SER A 34 -20.60 -1.46 -13.02
N ALA A 35 -21.93 -1.53 -12.93
CA ALA A 35 -22.84 -0.93 -13.89
C ALA A 35 -22.97 0.57 -13.61
N GLY A 36 -22.72 1.40 -14.62
CA GLY A 36 -22.88 2.85 -14.53
C GLY A 36 -22.53 3.52 -15.85
N THR A 37 -23.42 4.41 -16.31
CA THR A 37 -23.25 5.22 -17.53
C THR A 37 -22.29 6.38 -17.31
N ASP A 38 -22.29 6.98 -16.13
CA ASP A 38 -21.41 8.09 -15.75
C ASP A 38 -20.28 7.62 -14.83
N ALA A 39 -19.10 8.25 -14.93
CA ALA A 39 -17.94 7.86 -14.13
C ALA A 39 -18.19 7.91 -12.61
N VAL A 40 -18.98 8.89 -12.15
CA VAL A 40 -19.35 9.06 -10.73
C VAL A 40 -20.33 7.99 -10.28
N THR A 41 -21.39 7.72 -11.05
CA THR A 41 -22.38 6.69 -10.70
C THR A 41 -21.76 5.31 -10.72
N LYS A 42 -20.85 5.06 -11.66
CA LYS A 42 -20.05 3.84 -11.75
C LYS A 42 -19.10 3.66 -10.55
N ALA A 43 -18.46 4.74 -10.10
CA ALA A 43 -17.63 4.72 -8.90
C ALA A 43 -18.45 4.45 -7.63
N MET A 44 -19.60 5.10 -7.49
CA MET A 44 -20.53 4.85 -6.39
C MET A 44 -21.00 3.39 -6.36
N ALA A 45 -21.42 2.85 -7.50
CA ALA A 45 -21.83 1.45 -7.62
C ALA A 45 -20.69 0.48 -7.28
N ALA A 46 -19.45 0.80 -7.69
CA ALA A 46 -18.26 0.01 -7.34
C ALA A 46 -17.99 -0.01 -5.84
N VAL A 47 -18.09 1.15 -5.17
CA VAL A 47 -17.87 1.28 -3.72
C VAL A 47 -18.98 0.56 -2.94
N SER A 48 -20.25 0.71 -3.34
CA SER A 48 -21.37 0.01 -2.72
C SER A 48 -21.28 -1.51 -2.89
N GLY A 49 -20.80 -1.99 -4.05
CA GLY A 49 -20.60 -3.42 -4.33
C GLY A 49 -19.30 -4.01 -3.79
N LEU A 50 -18.41 -3.19 -3.23
CA LEU A 50 -17.04 -3.57 -2.89
C LEU A 50 -16.97 -4.67 -1.81
N GLY A 51 -17.89 -4.64 -0.84
CA GLY A 51 -17.99 -5.71 0.16
C GLY A 51 -18.31 -7.05 -0.49
N ALA A 52 -19.24 -7.07 -1.46
CA ALA A 52 -19.63 -8.29 -2.17
C ALA A 52 -18.51 -8.80 -3.10
N THR A 53 -17.76 -7.92 -3.76
CA THR A 53 -16.64 -8.33 -4.62
C THR A 53 -15.47 -8.90 -3.82
N ILE A 54 -15.22 -8.39 -2.61
CA ILE A 54 -14.20 -8.95 -1.71
C ILE A 54 -14.62 -10.31 -1.15
N THR A 55 -15.87 -10.46 -0.71
CA THR A 55 -16.33 -11.72 -0.10
C THR A 55 -16.54 -12.83 -1.12
N ALA A 56 -16.92 -12.49 -2.36
CA ALA A 56 -17.12 -13.48 -3.42
C ALA A 56 -15.81 -14.18 -3.82
N ASN A 57 -14.70 -13.44 -3.88
CA ASN A 57 -13.40 -14.00 -4.24
C ASN A 57 -12.28 -13.32 -3.43
N PRO A 58 -11.62 -14.02 -2.50
CA PRO A 58 -10.53 -13.44 -1.71
C PRO A 58 -9.23 -13.28 -2.51
N PHE A 59 -9.13 -13.86 -3.70
CA PHE A 59 -7.95 -13.71 -4.56
C PHE A 59 -7.91 -12.34 -5.27
N PRO A 60 -6.71 -11.79 -5.54
CA PRO A 60 -6.56 -10.61 -6.37
C PRO A 60 -7.05 -10.88 -7.80
N SER A 61 -7.55 -9.84 -8.47
CA SER A 61 -7.96 -9.93 -9.88
C SER A 61 -6.80 -10.33 -10.77
N PHE A 62 -7.01 -11.32 -11.65
CA PHE A 62 -6.01 -11.77 -12.64
C PHE A 62 -6.04 -10.97 -13.95
N HIS A 63 -6.77 -9.85 -14.00
CA HIS A 63 -6.79 -8.98 -15.18
C HIS A 63 -5.49 -8.15 -15.24
N PRO A 64 -4.77 -8.12 -16.38
CA PRO A 64 -3.53 -7.36 -16.51
C PRO A 64 -3.65 -5.90 -16.09
N HIS A 65 -4.78 -5.25 -16.43
CA HIS A 65 -5.05 -3.87 -16.07
C HIS A 65 -5.21 -3.67 -14.55
N ASP A 66 -5.95 -4.55 -13.88
CA ASP A 66 -6.19 -4.48 -12.43
C ASP A 66 -4.90 -4.80 -11.65
N LEU A 67 -4.03 -5.65 -12.21
CA LEU A 67 -2.69 -5.92 -11.68
C LEU A 67 -1.78 -4.70 -11.83
N LEU A 68 -1.79 -4.03 -12.99
CA LEU A 68 -1.01 -2.80 -13.21
C LEU A 68 -1.43 -1.69 -12.26
N ILE A 69 -2.74 -1.49 -12.07
CA ILE A 69 -3.25 -0.50 -11.12
C ILE A 69 -2.92 -0.89 -9.68
N GLY A 70 -3.02 -2.18 -9.33
CA GLY A 70 -2.57 -2.69 -8.04
C GLY A 70 -1.10 -2.37 -7.77
N ILE A 71 -0.22 -2.65 -8.73
CA ILE A 71 1.23 -2.39 -8.63
C ILE A 71 1.49 -0.90 -8.51
N ALA A 72 0.86 -0.09 -9.36
CA ALA A 72 1.00 1.36 -9.36
C ALA A 72 0.54 1.96 -8.02
N GLY A 73 -0.61 1.52 -7.49
CA GLY A 73 -1.13 1.95 -6.20
C GLY A 73 -0.22 1.58 -5.03
N ALA A 74 0.26 0.33 -4.99
CA ALA A 74 1.21 -0.11 -3.97
C ALA A 74 2.55 0.65 -4.04
N ALA A 75 3.06 0.91 -5.25
CA ALA A 75 4.27 1.68 -5.48
C ALA A 75 4.10 3.15 -5.04
N ALA A 76 2.95 3.77 -5.34
CA ALA A 76 2.63 5.12 -4.90
C ALA A 76 2.60 5.22 -3.37
N VAL A 77 1.95 4.29 -2.67
CA VAL A 77 1.93 4.24 -1.21
C VAL A 77 3.34 4.06 -0.65
N ARG A 78 4.14 3.16 -1.23
CA ARG A 78 5.53 2.98 -0.85
C ARG A 78 6.36 4.25 -1.03
N ALA A 79 6.16 4.98 -2.12
CA ALA A 79 6.82 6.25 -2.36
C ALA A 79 6.44 7.29 -1.28
N VAL A 80 5.15 7.44 -0.97
CA VAL A 80 4.67 8.35 0.07
C VAL A 80 5.28 8.02 1.44
N VAL A 81 5.25 6.75 1.84
CA VAL A 81 5.86 6.29 3.10
C VAL A 81 7.36 6.56 3.11
N TYR A 82 8.05 6.30 2.00
CA TYR A 82 9.48 6.56 1.87
C TYR A 82 9.82 8.04 2.00
N PHE A 83 9.10 8.93 1.31
CA PHE A 83 9.31 10.37 1.41
C PHE A 83 8.98 10.90 2.81
N LYS A 84 7.91 10.39 3.44
CA LYS A 84 7.57 10.73 4.83
C LYS A 84 8.63 10.26 5.82
N GLY A 85 9.20 9.08 5.62
CA GLY A 85 10.31 8.55 6.42
C GLY A 85 11.60 9.36 6.26
N LYS A 86 11.92 9.84 5.05
CA LYS A 86 13.08 10.72 4.81
C LYS A 86 12.94 12.09 5.47
N ASN A 87 11.73 12.63 5.51
CA ASN A 87 11.43 13.94 6.11
C ASN A 87 11.02 13.86 7.58
N ALA A 88 11.01 12.66 8.18
CA ALA A 88 10.81 12.52 9.60
C ALA A 88 11.97 13.22 10.31
N LYS A 89 11.69 14.31 11.05
CA LYS A 89 12.67 14.99 11.90
C LYS A 89 13.42 13.90 12.69
N LYS A 90 14.73 13.77 12.47
CA LYS A 90 15.57 12.86 13.24
C LYS A 90 15.62 13.37 14.69
N TYR A 91 14.60 13.06 15.49
CA TYR A 91 14.77 13.05 16.93
C TYR A 91 15.79 11.95 17.23
N ARG A 92 16.96 12.34 17.71
CA ARG A 92 17.93 11.41 18.29
C ARG A 92 17.27 10.80 19.52
N HIS A 93 16.61 9.66 19.34
CA HIS A 93 16.04 8.91 20.44
C HIS A 93 17.21 8.47 21.33
N GLY A 94 17.23 8.95 22.58
CA GLY A 94 18.29 8.70 23.55
C GLY A 94 19.20 9.89 23.86
N VAL A 95 18.95 11.08 23.30
CA VAL A 95 19.62 12.32 23.75
C VAL A 95 18.63 13.09 24.60
N GLU A 96 18.81 13.06 25.93
CA GLU A 96 18.07 13.94 26.83
C GLU A 96 18.26 15.40 26.41
N TYR A 97 17.20 16.19 26.56
CA TYR A 97 17.10 17.60 26.18
C TYR A 97 18.25 18.48 26.75
N GLY A 98 19.03 17.97 27.71
CA GLY A 98 20.12 18.63 28.41
C GLY A 98 21.56 18.25 28.00
N SER A 99 21.81 17.48 26.94
CA SER A 99 23.20 17.18 26.51
C SER A 99 23.92 18.37 25.83
N ALA A 100 23.28 19.55 25.76
CA ALA A 100 23.89 20.75 25.23
C ALA A 100 25.03 21.18 26.16
N ARG A 101 26.28 20.94 25.74
CA ARG A 101 27.45 21.49 26.42
C ARG A 101 27.57 22.96 26.04
N TRP A 102 27.11 23.83 26.93
CA TRP A 102 27.43 25.24 26.86
C TRP A 102 28.86 25.36 27.41
N SER A 103 29.81 25.71 26.56
CA SER A 103 31.11 26.19 27.03
C SER A 103 30.86 27.52 27.73
N ALA A 104 31.37 27.66 28.95
CA ALA A 104 31.24 28.84 29.80
C ALA A 104 31.74 30.13 29.12
#